data_AF-A0A7W9WAT4-F1
#
_entry.id   AF-A0A7W9WAT4-F1
#
_cell.length_a   1.000
_cell.length_b   1.000
_cell.length_c   1.000
_cell.angle_alpha   90.00
_cell.angle_beta   90.00
_cell.angle_gamma   90.00
#
_symmetry.space_group_name_H-M   'P 1'
#
loop_
_entity.id
_entity.type
_entity.pdbx_description
1 polymer ?
#
loop_
_entity_poly.entity_id
_entity_poly.type
_entity_poly.pdbx_seq_one_letter_code
_entity_poly.pdbx_strand_id
1 'polypeptide(L)'
;MLAVVQGEWATAYSYLAPDVRQSITVEQLQVVAQPFRVQAGRYGKTIDLYKLGYRLRGAEAPEPFVAFSFRADTLRRVPHFQLDVTFRDSTSRQVAGFTLIPLAGAEN
;
A
#
# COMPACT_ATOMS: atom_id res chain seq x y z
N MET A 1 5.45 -3.94 2.86
CA MET A 1 4.92 -3.80 1.48
C MET A 1 5.79 -4.47 0.42
N LEU A 2 7.12 -4.31 0.44
CA LEU A 2 7.98 -5.08 -0.46
C LEU A 2 7.75 -6.60 -0.36
N ALA A 3 7.49 -7.11 0.84
CA ALA A 3 7.12 -8.51 1.07
C ALA A 3 5.86 -8.97 0.29
N VAL A 4 4.82 -8.14 0.17
CA VAL A 4 3.62 -8.45 -0.64
C VAL A 4 3.99 -8.61 -2.11
N VAL A 5 4.80 -7.67 -2.61
CA VAL A 5 5.27 -7.67 -4.00
C VAL A 5 6.16 -8.88 -4.30
N GLN A 6 6.95 -9.32 -3.33
CA GLN A 6 7.81 -10.50 -3.43
C GLN A 6 7.05 -11.81 -3.22
N GLY A 7 5.85 -11.77 -2.64
CA GLY A 7 5.07 -12.95 -2.32
C GLY A 7 5.36 -13.58 -0.97
N GLU A 8 6.10 -12.87 -0.12
CA GLU A 8 6.50 -13.28 1.22
C GLU A 8 5.36 -13.02 2.21
N TRP A 9 4.29 -13.82 2.13
CA TRP A 9 3.03 -13.55 2.82
C TRP A 9 3.13 -13.55 4.35
N ALA A 10 3.89 -14.49 4.93
CA ALA A 10 4.12 -14.54 6.38
C ALA A 10 4.85 -13.27 6.87
N THR A 11 5.87 -12.83 6.13
CA THR A 11 6.60 -11.59 6.40
C THR A 11 5.69 -10.38 6.23
N ALA A 12 4.89 -10.32 5.16
CA ALA A 12 3.93 -9.25 4.93
C ALA A 12 2.91 -9.14 6.08
N TYR A 13 2.41 -10.29 6.56
CA TYR A 13 1.49 -10.37 7.67
C TYR A 13 2.11 -9.83 8.97
N SER A 14 3.40 -10.10 9.22
CA SER A 14 4.11 -9.61 10.41
C SER A 14 4.19 -8.07 10.51
N TYR A 15 4.05 -7.36 9.39
CA TYR A 15 4.06 -5.89 9.35
C TYR A 15 2.71 -5.25 9.70
N LEU A 16 1.63 -6.03 9.75
CA LEU A 16 0.31 -5.54 10.12
C LEU A 16 0.24 -5.24 11.62
N ALA A 17 -0.53 -4.21 11.96
CA ALA A 17 -0.85 -3.88 13.34
C ALA A 17 -1.53 -5.07 14.05
N PRO A 18 -1.39 -5.22 15.38
CA PRO A 18 -1.81 -6.42 16.10
C PRO A 18 -3.34 -6.59 16.03
N ASP A 19 -4.08 -5.50 16.10
CA ASP A 19 -5.53 -5.42 15.92
C ASP A 19 -5.97 -5.88 14.53
N VAL A 20 -5.22 -5.53 13.48
CA VAL A 20 -5.48 -6.01 12.12
C VAL A 20 -5.19 -7.51 12.02
N ARG A 21 -4.07 -7.99 12.59
CA ARG A 21 -3.72 -9.42 12.63
C ARG A 21 -4.69 -10.27 13.46
N GLN A 22 -5.46 -9.68 14.36
CA GLN A 22 -6.52 -10.39 15.07
C GLN A 22 -7.80 -10.51 14.24
N SER A 23 -7.95 -9.64 13.24
CA SER A 23 -9.18 -9.48 12.45
C SER A 23 -9.12 -10.22 11.11
N ILE A 24 -7.93 -10.53 10.58
CA ILE A 24 -7.77 -11.23 9.30
C ILE A 24 -6.74 -12.35 9.37
N THR A 25 -6.87 -13.36 8.51
CA THR A 25 -5.86 -14.43 8.34
C THR A 25 -4.82 -14.08 7.27
N VAL A 26 -3.75 -14.89 7.18
CA VAL A 26 -2.73 -14.75 6.12
C VAL A 26 -3.32 -15.00 4.73
N GLU A 27 -4.25 -15.93 4.60
CA GLU A 27 -4.95 -16.24 3.34
C GLU A 27 -5.83 -15.08 2.90
N GLN A 28 -6.53 -14.44 3.84
CA GLN A 28 -7.32 -13.24 3.56
C GLN A 28 -6.42 -12.07 3.15
N LEU A 29 -5.27 -11.90 3.81
CA LEU A 29 -4.24 -10.94 3.37
C LEU A 29 -3.80 -11.24 1.94
N GLN A 30 -3.52 -12.50 1.60
CA GLN A 30 -3.11 -12.88 0.25
C GLN A 30 -4.17 -12.51 -0.78
N VAL A 31 -5.45 -12.80 -0.53
CA VAL A 31 -6.54 -12.46 -1.45
C VAL A 31 -6.62 -10.95 -1.68
N VAL A 32 -6.61 -10.16 -0.60
CA VAL A 32 -6.69 -8.69 -0.68
C VAL A 32 -5.45 -8.09 -1.33
N ALA A 33 -4.27 -8.69 -1.09
CA ALA A 33 -3.00 -8.21 -1.59
C ALA A 33 -2.62 -8.75 -2.99
N GLN A 34 -3.38 -9.72 -3.52
CA GLN A 34 -3.12 -10.36 -4.81
C GLN A 34 -3.05 -9.35 -5.98
N PRO A 35 -3.92 -8.33 -6.07
CA PRO A 35 -3.84 -7.34 -7.15
C PRO A 35 -2.47 -6.63 -7.20
N PHE A 36 -1.89 -6.32 -6.04
CA PHE A 36 -0.57 -5.68 -5.96
C PHE A 36 0.52 -6.59 -6.52
N ARG A 37 0.48 -7.88 -6.21
CA ARG A 37 1.43 -8.87 -6.73
C ARG A 37 1.29 -9.04 -8.24
N VAL A 38 0.06 -9.03 -8.77
CA VAL A 38 -0.18 -9.06 -10.22
C VAL A 38 0.44 -7.84 -10.90
N GLN A 39 0.23 -6.63 -10.35
CA GLN A 39 0.86 -5.43 -10.90
C GLN A 39 2.39 -5.47 -10.80
N ALA A 40 2.96 -6.06 -9.75
CA ALA A 40 4.40 -6.26 -9.66
C ALA A 40 4.97 -7.21 -10.73
N GLY A 41 4.19 -8.20 -11.18
CA GLY A 41 4.54 -9.03 -12.33
C GLY A 41 4.64 -8.22 -13.62
N ARG A 42 3.86 -7.13 -13.74
CA ARG A 42 3.80 -6.26 -14.93
C ARG A 42 4.81 -5.11 -14.91
N TYR A 43 4.98 -4.46 -13.78
CA TYR A 43 5.80 -3.23 -13.64
C TYR A 43 7.11 -3.44 -12.88
N GLY A 44 7.40 -4.69 -12.51
CA GLY A 44 8.57 -5.07 -11.73
C GLY A 44 8.32 -5.05 -10.22
N LYS A 45 9.25 -5.65 -9.48
CA LYS A 45 9.13 -5.86 -8.03
C LYS A 45 9.62 -4.69 -7.17
N THR A 46 10.21 -3.67 -7.80
CA THR A 46 10.77 -2.52 -7.09
C THR A 46 9.70 -1.46 -6.93
N ILE A 47 9.46 -1.05 -5.69
CA ILE A 47 8.56 0.07 -5.35
C ILE A 47 9.38 1.21 -4.76
N ASP A 48 9.03 2.44 -5.09
CA ASP A 48 9.64 3.65 -4.56
C ASP A 48 8.58 4.49 -3.83
N LEU A 49 9.04 5.29 -2.86
CA LEU A 49 8.19 6.28 -2.20
C LEU A 49 7.72 7.30 -3.24
N TYR A 50 6.41 7.45 -3.38
CA TYR A 50 5.79 8.39 -4.30
C TYR A 50 5.24 9.62 -3.57
N LYS A 51 4.48 9.41 -2.49
CA LYS A 51 3.95 10.50 -1.65
C LYS A 51 3.99 10.13 -0.18
N LEU A 52 4.13 11.14 0.67
CA LEU A 52 4.01 11.06 2.12
C LEU A 52 3.17 12.26 2.55
N GLY A 53 2.21 12.06 3.45
CA GLY A 53 1.41 13.18 3.95
C GLY A 53 0.34 12.78 4.94
N TYR A 54 -0.61 13.70 5.13
CA TYR A 54 -1.77 13.51 6.00
C TYR A 54 -3.05 13.69 5.19
N ARG A 55 -4.06 12.87 5.47
CA ARG A 55 -5.42 13.04 4.95
C ARG A 55 -6.25 13.88 5.91
N LEU A 56 -6.87 14.91 5.35
CA LEU A 56 -7.80 15.81 6.02
C LEU A 56 -9.23 15.51 5.54
N ARG A 57 -9.68 14.25 5.63
CA ARG A 57 -11.05 13.88 5.20
C ARG A 57 -12.04 14.09 6.34
N GLY A 58 -12.44 15.34 6.62
CA GLY A 58 -13.53 15.68 7.54
C GLY A 58 -13.43 15.11 8.98
N ALA A 59 -12.32 14.48 9.33
CA ALA A 59 -12.06 13.85 10.62
C ALA A 59 -11.39 14.86 11.55
N GLU A 60 -11.69 14.76 12.85
CA GLU A 60 -11.07 15.60 13.89
C GLU A 60 -9.55 15.44 13.97
N ALA A 61 -9.00 14.31 13.50
CA ALA A 61 -7.57 14.02 13.50
C ALA A 61 -7.03 13.72 12.08
N PRO A 62 -5.91 14.35 11.66
CA PRO A 62 -5.24 14.02 10.40
C PRO A 62 -4.74 12.56 10.38
N GLU A 63 -5.04 11.82 9.32
CA GLU A 63 -4.56 10.43 9.16
C GLU A 63 -3.26 10.39 8.35
N PRO A 64 -2.13 9.91 8.91
CA PRO A 64 -0.89 9.79 8.17
C PRO A 64 -0.97 8.68 7.13
N PHE A 65 -0.44 8.96 5.94
CA PHE A 65 -0.33 7.96 4.88
C PHE A 65 1.00 8.03 4.15
N VAL A 66 1.42 6.86 3.67
CA VAL A 66 2.56 6.70 2.78
C VAL A 66 2.07 6.01 1.52
N ALA A 67 2.44 6.58 0.39
CA ALA A 67 2.04 6.14 -0.92
C ALA A 67 3.27 5.72 -1.71
N PHE A 68 3.26 4.47 -2.17
CA PHE A 68 4.31 3.89 -3.00
C PHE A 68 3.81 3.71 -4.42
N SER A 69 4.71 3.72 -5.38
CA SER A 69 4.42 3.25 -6.74
C SER A 69 5.56 2.37 -7.23
N PHE A 70 5.34 1.62 -8.31
CA PHE A 70 6.41 0.84 -8.93
C PHE A 70 7.48 1.78 -9.49
N ARG A 71 8.75 1.42 -9.39
CA ARG A 71 9.85 2.24 -9.93
C ARG A 71 9.70 2.52 -11.43
N ALA A 72 9.21 1.54 -12.19
CA ALA A 72 8.93 1.73 -13.61
C ALA A 72 7.85 2.80 -13.85
N ASP A 73 6.95 3.01 -12.87
CA ASP A 73 5.86 3.99 -12.91
C ASP A 73 6.28 5.37 -12.40
N THR A 74 7.24 5.47 -11.46
CA THR A 74 7.69 6.76 -10.90
C THR A 74 8.51 7.62 -11.87
N LEU A 75 9.00 7.05 -12.97
CA LEU A 75 9.59 7.79 -14.08
C LEU A 75 8.54 8.56 -14.91
N ARG A 76 7.25 8.28 -14.71
CA ARG A 76 6.14 8.99 -15.39
C ARG A 76 5.70 10.21 -14.59
N ARG A 77 5.12 11.20 -15.28
CA ARG A 77 4.49 12.37 -14.64
C ARG A 77 3.37 11.98 -13.66
N VAL A 78 2.61 10.95 -14.02
CA VAL A 78 1.58 10.33 -13.16
C VAL A 78 1.76 8.81 -13.29
N PRO A 79 1.97 8.08 -12.17
CA PRO A 79 2.05 6.63 -12.20
C PRO A 79 0.70 6.00 -12.54
N HIS A 80 0.66 4.76 -13.00
CA HIS A 80 -0.62 4.09 -13.27
C HIS A 80 -1.31 3.66 -11.98
N PHE A 81 -0.54 3.38 -10.93
CA PHE A 81 -1.07 2.96 -9.64
C PHE A 81 -0.30 3.59 -8.48
N GLN A 82 -0.97 3.69 -7.34
CA GLN A 82 -0.40 3.97 -6.04
C GLN A 82 -0.83 2.89 -5.05
N LEU A 83 0.14 2.29 -4.37
CA LEU A 83 -0.07 1.52 -3.16
C LEU A 83 -0.12 2.50 -1.99
N ASP A 84 -1.32 2.72 -1.49
CA ASP A 84 -1.56 3.54 -0.33
C ASP A 84 -1.44 2.70 0.95
N VAL A 85 -0.75 3.23 1.96
CA VAL A 85 -0.51 2.57 3.25
C VAL A 85 -0.82 3.57 4.36
N THR A 86 -1.70 3.17 5.28
CA THR A 86 -2.08 3.97 6.44
C THR A 86 -1.52 3.40 7.73
N PHE A 87 -1.30 4.31 8.67
CA PHE A 87 -0.77 4.04 10.00
C PHE A 87 -1.71 4.65 11.02
N ARG A 88 -1.74 4.08 12.24
CA ARG A 88 -2.56 4.62 13.33
C ARG A 88 -2.19 6.07 13.67
N ASP A 89 -0.89 6.37 13.65
CA ASP A 89 -0.32 7.66 13.96
C ASP A 89 1.06 7.79 13.28
N SER A 90 1.68 8.97 13.37
CA SER A 90 2.93 9.30 12.69
C SER A 90 4.17 8.61 13.28
N THR A 91 4.04 7.98 14.45
CA THR A 91 5.13 7.24 15.12
C THR A 91 5.02 5.74 14.91
N SER A 92 3.85 5.26 14.48
CA SER A 92 3.58 3.84 14.29
C SER A 92 4.33 3.28 13.07
N ARG A 93 4.98 2.14 13.28
CA ARG A 93 5.70 1.40 12.21
C ARG A 93 4.88 0.26 11.63
N GLN A 94 3.72 -0.03 12.21
CA GLN A 94 2.86 -1.12 11.80
C GLN A 94 1.73 -0.62 10.92
N VAL A 95 1.43 -1.39 9.88
CA VAL A 95 0.44 -1.05 8.87
C VAL A 95 -0.95 -1.25 9.45
N ALA A 96 -1.75 -0.19 9.47
CA ALA A 96 -3.16 -0.23 9.86
C ALA A 96 -4.06 -0.57 8.67
N GLY A 97 -3.70 -0.11 7.47
CA GLY A 97 -4.44 -0.38 6.25
C GLY A 97 -3.59 -0.19 5.01
N PHE A 98 -4.03 -0.77 3.90
CA PHE A 98 -3.43 -0.53 2.60
C PHE A 98 -4.44 -0.70 1.47
N THR A 99 -4.25 0.00 0.35
CA THR A 99 -5.17 -0.02 -0.80
C THR A 99 -4.43 0.28 -2.09
N LEU A 100 -4.80 -0.41 -3.18
CA LEU A 100 -4.28 -0.12 -4.52
C LEU A 100 -5.20 0.91 -5.17
N ILE A 101 -4.67 2.08 -5.46
CA ILE A 101 -5.39 3.17 -6.11
C ILE A 101 -4.92 3.26 -7.56
N PRO A 102 -5.77 2.99 -8.57
CA PRO A 102 -5.46 3.31 -9.95
C PRO A 102 -5.42 4.83 -10.14
N LEU A 103 -4.41 5.31 -10.87
CA LEU A 103 -4.11 6.73 -11.08
C LEU A 103 -3.97 7.12 -12.55
N ALA A 104 -3.86 6.16 -13.47
CA ALA A 104 -3.90 6.45 -14.90
C ALA A 104 -5.30 6.98 -15.28
N GLY A 105 -5.35 8.25 -15.68
CA GLY A 105 -6.41 8.90 -16.46
C GLY A 105 -7.85 8.52 -16.09
N ALA A 106 -8.52 9.38 -15.33
CA ALA A 106 -9.93 9.65 -15.65
C ALA A 106 -9.93 10.22 -17.08
N GLU A 107 -10.01 9.33 -18.07
CA GLU A 107 -10.32 9.71 -19.45
C GLU A 107 -11.78 10.17 -19.43
N ASN A 108 -11.98 11.49 -19.45
CA ASN A 108 -13.16 12.08 -20.07
C ASN A 108 -12.98 12.03 -21.59
#